data_AF-A0A934R8Y3-F1
#
_entry.id   AF-A0A934R8Y3-F1
#
_cell.length_a   1.000
_cell.length_b   1.000
_cell.length_c   1.000
_cell.angle_alpha   90.00
_cell.angle_beta   90.00
_cell.angle_gamma   90.00
#
_symmetry.space_group_name_H-M   'P 1'
#
loop_
_entity.id
_entity.type
_entity.pdbx_description
1 polymer ?
#
loop_
_entity_poly.entity_id
_entity_poly.type
_entity_poly.pdbx_seq_one_letter_code
_entity_poly.pdbx_strand_id
1 'polypeptide(L)'
;MKTFSLPALVSAAFLFAGCATTEQEPTVLAEARSHSRDGNEAYREGRLDDSRKAYGRALEIHRSVDHPEGIIRDLINLAVVSEAHGSPADAADCLDAIDRYMLTLRSSGENSPSSRDLNELLLEAGWMRAYLHADAGNTAAARRALTSTLQNYGPAGRKQRGRFLNLEARLDLEDGNAASALTKARQGLKANQRSDHRREVADSHRIIGRALIPMGDPSAAHQAFTSALELDRKQGRPDKVVDDLLGMARASQAAGNPAEARAAADRAIIAARSSGNPAAQAEATRFRQRL
;
A
#
# COMPACT_ATOMS: atom_id res chain seq x y z
N MET A 1 -2.12 -5.30 89.84
CA MET A 1 -3.36 -5.56 89.07
C MET A 1 -4.03 -4.24 88.75
N LYS A 2 -3.94 -3.80 87.49
CA LYS A 2 -4.83 -2.85 86.81
C LYS A 2 -4.41 -2.82 85.34
N THR A 3 -5.21 -3.48 84.53
CA THR A 3 -5.19 -3.53 83.06
C THR A 3 -5.60 -2.18 82.49
N PHE A 4 -4.85 -1.62 81.55
CA PHE A 4 -5.33 -0.56 80.67
C PHE A 4 -4.86 -0.81 79.24
N SER A 5 -5.85 -0.79 78.35
CA SER A 5 -5.83 -1.24 76.96
C SER A 5 -5.25 -0.19 76.01
N LEU A 6 -4.55 -0.64 74.96
CA LEU A 6 -4.18 0.20 73.80
C LEU A 6 -5.44 0.68 73.06
N PRO A 7 -5.48 1.93 72.55
CA PRO A 7 -6.46 2.31 71.54
C PRO A 7 -6.01 1.80 70.17
N ALA A 8 -6.94 1.16 69.45
CA ALA A 8 -6.77 0.75 68.06
C ALA A 8 -6.72 1.98 67.15
N LEU A 9 -5.63 2.13 66.40
CA LEU A 9 -5.54 3.06 65.28
C LEU A 9 -6.37 2.49 64.11
N VAL A 10 -7.54 3.07 63.86
CA VAL A 10 -8.32 2.82 62.65
C VAL A 10 -7.80 3.76 61.56
N SER A 11 -6.91 3.25 60.70
CA SER A 11 -6.53 3.94 59.46
C SER A 11 -7.70 3.86 58.48
N ALA A 12 -8.39 4.98 58.26
CA ALA A 12 -9.37 5.13 57.21
C ALA A 12 -8.66 5.16 55.84
N ALA A 13 -8.66 4.04 55.13
CA ALA A 13 -8.27 3.98 53.73
C ALA A 13 -9.40 4.59 52.88
N PHE A 14 -9.21 5.82 52.41
CA PHE A 14 -10.05 6.40 51.35
C PHE A 14 -9.74 5.67 50.04
N LEU A 15 -10.60 4.70 49.70
CA LEU A 15 -10.67 4.13 48.35
C LEU A 15 -11.28 5.17 47.42
N PHE A 16 -10.44 5.98 46.76
CA PHE A 16 -10.86 6.69 45.57
C PHE A 16 -11.06 5.66 44.46
N ALA A 17 -12.30 5.17 44.32
CA ALA A 17 -12.75 4.55 43.10
C ALA A 17 -12.82 5.64 42.02
N GLY A 18 -11.68 5.91 41.38
CA GLY A 18 -11.65 6.67 40.14
C GLY A 18 -12.40 5.87 39.08
N CYS A 19 -13.66 6.23 38.84
CA CYS A 19 -14.36 5.80 37.65
C CYS A 19 -13.54 6.27 36.45
N ALA A 20 -12.79 5.35 35.83
CA ALA A 20 -12.31 5.55 34.48
C ALA A 20 -13.55 5.61 33.58
N THR A 21 -14.11 6.79 33.41
CA THR A 21 -15.03 7.08 32.31
C THR A 21 -14.24 6.86 31.04
N THR A 22 -14.44 5.70 30.41
CA THR A 22 -14.07 5.53 29.01
C THR A 22 -14.87 6.57 28.26
N GLU A 23 -14.19 7.60 27.77
CA GLU A 23 -14.80 8.67 27.00
C GLU A 23 -15.48 8.01 25.79
N GLN A 24 -16.81 7.95 25.85
CA GLN A 24 -17.61 7.26 24.86
C GLN A 24 -17.54 8.08 23.59
N GLU A 25 -16.88 7.52 22.59
CA GLU A 25 -16.60 8.22 21.35
C GLU A 25 -17.90 8.76 20.72
N PRO A 26 -17.90 9.99 20.19
CA PRO A 26 -19.10 10.57 19.60
C PRO A 26 -19.73 9.61 18.59
N THR A 27 -21.03 9.35 18.73
CA THR A 27 -21.77 8.36 17.92
C THR A 27 -21.57 8.56 16.42
N VAL A 28 -21.43 9.82 15.99
CA VAL A 28 -21.19 10.21 14.60
C VAL A 28 -19.86 9.69 14.06
N LEU A 29 -18.77 9.73 14.85
CA LEU A 29 -17.48 9.16 14.43
C LEU A 29 -17.52 7.63 14.38
N ALA A 30 -18.29 6.99 15.26
CA ALA A 30 -18.52 5.54 15.21
C ALA A 30 -19.28 5.12 13.95
N GLU A 31 -20.25 5.91 13.51
CA GLU A 31 -20.96 5.71 12.25
C GLU A 31 -20.02 5.82 11.05
N ALA A 32 -19.20 6.87 10.99
CA ALA A 32 -18.20 7.05 9.93
C ALA A 32 -17.24 5.87 9.83
N ARG A 33 -16.70 5.40 10.97
CA ARG A 33 -15.86 4.20 11.00
C ARG A 33 -16.59 2.94 10.57
N SER A 34 -17.88 2.82 10.86
CA SER A 34 -18.67 1.69 10.38
C SER A 34 -18.72 1.70 8.85
N HIS A 35 -19.00 2.84 8.24
CA HIS A 35 -18.96 2.98 6.79
C HIS A 35 -17.57 2.73 6.19
N SER A 36 -16.49 3.20 6.83
CA SER A 36 -15.13 2.86 6.36
C SER A 36 -14.85 1.35 6.46
N ARG A 37 -15.39 0.63 7.47
CA ARG A 37 -15.26 -0.84 7.56
C ARG A 37 -16.04 -1.54 6.45
N ASP A 38 -17.28 -1.11 6.19
CA ASP A 38 -18.09 -1.64 5.10
C ASP A 38 -17.39 -1.43 3.75
N GLY A 39 -16.80 -0.25 3.54
CA GLY A 39 -16.02 0.07 2.35
C GLY A 39 -14.79 -0.81 2.18
N ASN A 40 -14.07 -1.10 3.27
CA ASN A 40 -12.94 -2.03 3.26
C ASN A 40 -13.37 -3.45 2.91
N GLU A 41 -14.51 -3.90 3.43
CA GLU A 41 -15.01 -5.24 3.16
C GLU A 41 -15.47 -5.40 1.71
N ALA A 42 -16.28 -4.45 1.23
CA ALA A 42 -16.68 -4.41 -0.17
C ALA A 42 -15.48 -4.37 -1.12
N TYR A 43 -14.40 -3.63 -0.78
CA TYR A 43 -13.17 -3.61 -1.56
C TYR A 43 -12.49 -4.99 -1.63
N ARG A 44 -12.38 -5.69 -0.49
CA ARG A 44 -11.78 -7.05 -0.45
C ARG A 44 -12.55 -8.06 -1.29
N GLU A 45 -13.88 -7.90 -1.34
CA GLU A 45 -14.78 -8.75 -2.11
C GLU A 45 -14.92 -8.31 -3.58
N GLY A 46 -14.17 -7.28 -4.01
CA GLY A 46 -14.18 -6.77 -5.38
C GLY A 46 -15.44 -5.98 -5.75
N ARG A 47 -16.31 -5.66 -4.79
CA ARG A 47 -17.49 -4.81 -4.99
C ARG A 47 -17.10 -3.34 -4.93
N LEU A 48 -16.41 -2.89 -5.97
CA LEU A 48 -15.80 -1.56 -6.04
C LEU A 48 -16.83 -0.41 -5.93
N ASP A 49 -18.02 -0.57 -6.52
CA ASP A 49 -19.07 0.45 -6.43
C ASP A 49 -19.65 0.60 -5.02
N ASP A 50 -19.85 -0.52 -4.33
CA ASP A 50 -20.31 -0.53 -2.93
C ASP A 50 -19.24 0.06 -2.02
N SER A 51 -17.97 -0.28 -2.28
CA SER A 51 -16.83 0.29 -1.58
C SER A 51 -16.76 1.81 -1.73
N ARG A 52 -16.90 2.31 -2.97
CA ARG A 52 -16.94 3.75 -3.28
C ARG A 52 -18.08 4.45 -2.53
N LYS A 53 -19.29 3.88 -2.53
CA LYS A 53 -20.44 4.45 -1.81
C LYS A 53 -20.20 4.51 -0.30
N ALA A 54 -19.66 3.45 0.28
CA ALA A 54 -19.40 3.37 1.71
C ALA A 54 -18.34 4.39 2.15
N TYR A 55 -17.21 4.49 1.45
CA TYR A 55 -16.21 5.53 1.73
C TYR A 55 -16.75 6.95 1.49
N GLY A 56 -17.60 7.14 0.48
CA GLY A 56 -18.29 8.43 0.27
C GLY A 56 -19.11 8.88 1.47
N ARG A 57 -19.88 7.96 2.07
CA ARG A 57 -20.66 8.24 3.30
C ARG A 57 -19.75 8.55 4.50
N ALA A 58 -18.68 7.77 4.69
CA ALA A 58 -17.71 8.05 5.75
C ALA A 58 -17.07 9.45 5.60
N LEU A 59 -16.71 9.81 4.36
CA LEU A 59 -16.14 11.12 4.04
C LEU A 59 -17.11 12.27 4.32
N GLU A 60 -18.39 12.12 3.97
CA GLU A 60 -19.43 13.12 4.29
C GLU A 60 -19.54 13.36 5.79
N ILE A 61 -19.53 12.29 6.59
CA ILE A 61 -19.59 12.39 8.04
C ILE A 61 -18.33 13.04 8.59
N HIS A 62 -17.13 12.58 8.21
CA HIS A 62 -15.89 13.16 8.70
C HIS A 62 -15.74 14.64 8.32
N ARG A 63 -16.26 15.07 7.16
CA ARG A 63 -16.34 16.50 6.79
C ARG A 63 -17.28 17.28 7.70
N SER A 64 -18.43 16.72 8.07
CA SER A 64 -19.41 17.41 8.92
C SER A 64 -18.92 17.73 10.33
N VAL A 65 -17.91 17.00 10.81
CA VAL A 65 -17.30 17.16 12.13
C VAL A 65 -15.85 17.62 12.07
N ASP A 66 -15.39 18.09 10.90
CA ASP A 66 -14.03 18.57 10.64
C ASP A 66 -12.93 17.62 11.16
N HIS A 67 -13.04 16.31 10.89
CA HIS A 67 -12.06 15.31 11.33
C HIS A 67 -10.97 15.07 10.26
N PRO A 68 -9.77 15.68 10.38
CA PRO A 68 -8.80 15.72 9.30
C PRO A 68 -8.28 14.34 8.90
N GLU A 69 -7.91 13.50 9.88
CA GLU A 69 -7.42 12.15 9.64
C GLU A 69 -8.47 11.27 8.94
N GLY A 70 -9.74 11.41 9.32
CA GLY A 70 -10.85 10.71 8.68
C GLY A 70 -11.04 11.11 7.22
N ILE A 71 -11.09 12.42 6.96
CA ILE A 71 -11.24 12.98 5.61
C ILE A 71 -10.13 12.49 4.69
N ILE A 72 -8.87 12.60 5.11
CA ILE A 72 -7.73 12.19 4.28
C ILE A 72 -7.74 10.68 4.06
N ARG A 73 -8.05 9.90 5.09
CA ARG A 73 -8.13 8.43 4.97
C ARG A 73 -9.20 8.00 3.97
N ASP A 74 -10.40 8.57 4.05
CA ASP A 74 -11.48 8.22 3.13
C ASP A 74 -11.17 8.67 1.69
N LEU A 75 -10.51 9.81 1.51
CA LEU A 75 -10.03 10.25 0.18
C LEU A 75 -8.94 9.33 -0.39
N ILE A 76 -8.00 8.85 0.43
CA ILE A 76 -7.01 7.85 0.00
C ILE A 76 -7.70 6.55 -0.39
N ASN A 77 -8.65 6.09 0.41
CA ASN A 77 -9.42 4.88 0.11
C ASN A 77 -10.23 5.02 -1.19
N LEU A 78 -10.87 6.17 -1.41
CA LEU A 78 -11.55 6.48 -2.66
C LEU A 78 -10.58 6.52 -3.86
N ALA A 79 -9.37 7.04 -3.68
CA ALA A 79 -8.34 7.02 -4.72
C ALA A 79 -7.93 5.59 -5.08
N VAL A 80 -7.72 4.73 -4.07
CA VAL A 80 -7.40 3.31 -4.26
C VAL A 80 -8.54 2.56 -4.96
N VAL A 81 -9.79 2.77 -4.53
CA VAL A 81 -10.96 2.16 -5.19
C VAL A 81 -11.10 2.64 -6.63
N SER A 82 -10.86 3.93 -6.89
CA SER A 82 -10.94 4.50 -8.24
C SER A 82 -9.87 3.94 -9.16
N GLU A 83 -8.64 3.75 -8.67
CA GLU A 83 -7.57 3.09 -9.44
C GLU A 83 -7.93 1.63 -9.74
N ALA A 84 -8.40 0.88 -8.75
CA ALA A 84 -8.86 -0.51 -8.94
C ALA A 84 -10.05 -0.61 -9.92
N HIS A 85 -10.88 0.44 -9.98
CA HIS A 85 -12.00 0.55 -10.92
C HIS A 85 -11.56 1.01 -12.33
N GLY A 86 -10.26 1.18 -12.57
CA GLY A 86 -9.72 1.63 -13.86
C GLY A 86 -9.99 3.11 -14.17
N SER A 87 -10.23 3.92 -13.13
CA SER A 87 -10.53 5.36 -13.22
C SER A 87 -9.40 6.20 -12.59
N PRO A 88 -8.21 6.29 -13.22
CA PRO A 88 -7.06 7.01 -12.65
C PRO A 88 -7.29 8.53 -12.54
N ALA A 89 -8.20 9.10 -13.34
CA ALA A 89 -8.59 10.51 -13.23
C ALA A 89 -9.33 10.78 -11.90
N ASP A 90 -10.37 10.00 -11.60
CA ASP A 90 -11.07 10.05 -10.30
C ASP A 90 -10.12 9.85 -9.12
N ALA A 91 -9.14 8.95 -9.28
CA ALA A 91 -8.12 8.71 -8.26
C ALA A 91 -7.25 9.96 -8.03
N ALA A 92 -6.83 10.63 -9.10
CA ALA A 92 -6.09 11.89 -9.01
C ALA A 92 -6.94 13.01 -8.38
N ASP A 93 -8.23 13.11 -8.72
CA ASP A 93 -9.14 14.10 -8.14
C ASP A 93 -9.28 13.95 -6.61
N CYS A 94 -9.30 12.72 -6.12
CA CYS A 94 -9.30 12.44 -4.67
C CYS A 94 -8.01 12.95 -4.00
N LEU A 95 -6.86 12.73 -4.63
CA LEU A 95 -5.56 13.19 -4.11
C LEU A 95 -5.45 14.72 -4.15
N ASP A 96 -5.97 15.36 -5.21
CA ASP A 96 -6.04 16.82 -5.30
C ASP A 96 -7.01 17.43 -4.28
N ALA A 97 -8.07 16.69 -3.91
CA ALA A 97 -8.95 17.09 -2.82
C ALA A 97 -8.22 17.10 -1.46
N ILE A 98 -7.27 16.18 -1.23
CA ILE A 98 -6.41 16.19 -0.03
C ILE A 98 -5.55 17.45 -0.03
N ASP A 99 -4.92 17.81 -1.15
CA ASP A 99 -4.06 18.99 -1.22
C ASP A 99 -4.84 20.29 -0.97
N ARG A 100 -6.04 20.40 -1.54
CA ARG A 100 -6.95 21.53 -1.29
C ARG A 100 -7.33 21.61 0.18
N TYR A 101 -7.71 20.48 0.79
CA TYR A 101 -8.07 20.43 2.20
C TYR A 101 -6.90 20.83 3.12
N MET A 102 -5.70 20.31 2.84
CA MET A 102 -4.49 20.66 3.59
C MET A 102 -4.08 22.12 3.43
N LEU A 103 -4.36 22.74 2.27
CA LEU A 103 -4.16 24.17 2.08
C LEU A 103 -5.11 24.98 2.96
N THR A 104 -6.39 24.60 3.03
CA THR A 104 -7.39 25.24 3.90
C THR A 104 -6.98 25.15 5.37
N LEU A 105 -6.60 23.98 5.87
CA LEU A 105 -6.13 23.79 7.26
C LEU A 105 -4.89 24.65 7.58
N ARG A 106 -3.94 24.79 6.65
CA ARG A 106 -2.78 25.67 6.86
C ARG A 106 -3.17 27.14 6.89
N SER A 107 -4.17 27.53 6.10
CA SER A 107 -4.63 28.93 6.00
C SER A 107 -5.50 29.39 7.18
N SER A 108 -6.17 28.47 7.88
CA SER A 108 -7.02 28.79 9.04
C SER A 108 -6.22 29.14 10.31
N GLY A 109 -4.89 29.02 10.29
CA GLY A 109 -4.04 29.32 11.44
C GLY A 109 -4.16 28.29 12.58
N GLU A 110 -4.96 27.24 12.38
CA GLU A 110 -4.84 26.02 13.17
C GLU A 110 -3.40 25.53 13.00
N ASN A 111 -2.71 25.24 14.10
CA ASN A 111 -1.45 24.53 14.03
C ASN A 111 -1.69 23.29 13.19
N SER A 112 -1.21 23.30 11.93
CA SER A 112 -1.40 22.22 10.95
C SER A 112 -1.28 20.92 11.73
N PRO A 113 -2.32 20.07 11.82
CA PRO A 113 -2.32 18.96 12.76
C PRO A 113 -1.12 18.07 12.47
N SER A 114 0.00 18.34 13.14
CA SER A 114 1.28 17.71 12.86
C SER A 114 1.34 16.42 13.66
N SER A 115 0.21 15.71 13.69
CA SER A 115 0.10 14.42 14.30
C SER A 115 0.91 13.46 13.45
N ARG A 116 1.57 12.53 14.13
CA ARG A 116 2.29 11.45 13.47
C ARG A 116 1.38 10.72 12.48
N ASP A 117 0.12 10.50 12.87
CA ASP A 117 -0.87 9.77 12.10
C ASP A 117 -1.28 10.51 10.82
N LEU A 118 -1.45 11.83 10.87
CA LEU A 118 -1.71 12.63 9.67
C LEU A 118 -0.52 12.57 8.70
N ASN A 119 0.71 12.67 9.20
CA ASN A 119 1.90 12.54 8.37
C ASN A 119 2.02 11.15 7.72
N GLU A 120 1.64 10.09 8.43
CA GLU A 120 1.60 8.73 7.88
C GLU A 120 0.54 8.61 6.75
N LEU A 121 -0.61 9.26 6.88
CA LEU A 121 -1.62 9.34 5.81
C LEU A 121 -1.14 10.18 4.61
N LEU A 122 -0.45 11.30 4.85
CA LEU A 122 0.07 12.14 3.76
C LEU A 122 1.21 11.44 2.99
N LEU A 123 1.99 10.57 3.65
CA LEU A 123 2.90 9.65 2.96
C LEU A 123 2.16 8.63 2.09
N GLU A 124 0.98 8.18 2.50
CA GLU A 124 0.10 7.31 1.72
C GLU A 124 -0.44 8.00 0.48
N ALA A 125 -1.01 9.19 0.63
CA ALA A 125 -1.48 9.99 -0.49
C ALA A 125 -0.34 10.30 -1.48
N GLY A 126 0.82 10.72 -0.98
CA GLY A 126 1.97 11.05 -1.82
C GLY A 126 2.56 9.84 -2.57
N TRP A 127 2.59 8.67 -1.94
CA TRP A 127 2.96 7.43 -2.64
C TRP A 127 1.94 7.05 -3.72
N MET A 128 0.64 7.15 -3.41
CA MET A 128 -0.42 6.86 -4.39
C MET A 128 -0.33 7.79 -5.60
N ARG A 129 -0.08 9.09 -5.38
CA ARG A 129 0.16 10.07 -6.45
C ARG A 129 1.35 9.67 -7.33
N ALA A 130 2.46 9.29 -6.70
CA ALA A 130 3.64 8.84 -7.43
C ALA A 130 3.36 7.55 -8.22
N TYR A 131 2.63 6.61 -7.64
CA TYR A 131 2.22 5.37 -8.30
C TYR A 131 1.38 5.65 -9.55
N LEU A 132 0.35 6.51 -9.45
CA LEU A 132 -0.49 6.87 -10.60
C LEU A 132 0.33 7.53 -11.72
N HIS A 133 1.29 8.40 -11.37
CA HIS A 133 2.20 8.96 -12.36
C HIS A 133 3.09 7.91 -13.01
N ALA A 134 3.63 6.97 -12.22
CA ALA A 134 4.46 5.88 -12.74
C ALA A 134 3.67 5.00 -13.71
N ASP A 135 2.42 4.68 -13.36
CA ASP A 135 1.57 3.82 -14.18
C ASP A 135 1.14 4.50 -15.49
N ALA A 136 0.95 5.82 -15.45
CA ALA A 136 0.75 6.64 -16.64
C ALA A 136 2.03 6.85 -17.49
N GLY A 137 3.17 6.26 -17.11
CA GLY A 137 4.47 6.43 -17.80
C GLY A 137 5.13 7.80 -17.55
N ASN A 138 4.61 8.59 -16.61
CA ASN A 138 5.12 9.92 -16.26
C ASN A 138 6.20 9.82 -15.18
N THR A 139 7.31 9.12 -15.48
CA THR A 139 8.42 8.83 -14.55
C THR A 139 8.97 10.09 -13.85
N ALA A 140 9.10 11.20 -14.57
CA ALA A 140 9.56 12.46 -13.98
C ALA A 140 8.59 13.02 -12.93
N ALA A 141 7.27 12.93 -13.16
CA ALA A 141 6.27 13.36 -12.19
C ALA A 141 6.23 12.43 -10.98
N ALA A 142 6.35 11.12 -11.20
CA ALA A 142 6.44 10.14 -10.12
C ALA A 142 7.64 10.40 -9.19
N ARG A 143 8.83 10.66 -9.75
CA ARG A 143 10.03 11.01 -8.97
C ARG A 143 9.84 12.29 -8.16
N ARG A 144 9.27 13.34 -8.78
CA ARG A 144 8.98 14.60 -8.05
C ARG A 144 8.03 14.37 -6.88
N ALA A 145 6.96 13.61 -7.10
CA ALA A 145 5.99 13.28 -6.05
C ALA A 145 6.65 12.52 -4.88
N LEU A 146 7.48 11.49 -5.17
CA LEU A 146 8.21 10.75 -4.14
C LEU A 146 9.16 11.64 -3.34
N THR A 147 9.99 12.42 -4.02
CA THR A 147 10.98 13.31 -3.37
C THR A 147 10.29 14.33 -2.48
N SER A 148 9.27 15.02 -2.99
CA SER A 148 8.52 16.02 -2.22
C SER A 148 7.84 15.40 -1.00
N THR A 149 7.21 14.24 -1.18
CA THR A 149 6.52 13.51 -0.10
C THR A 149 7.49 13.09 1.01
N LEU A 150 8.64 12.51 0.65
CA LEU A 150 9.64 12.08 1.63
C LEU A 150 10.34 13.26 2.32
N GLN A 151 10.54 14.38 1.61
CA GLN A 151 11.11 15.59 2.22
C GLN A 151 10.17 16.19 3.28
N ASN A 152 8.87 16.20 3.01
CA ASN A 152 7.88 16.82 3.88
C ASN A 152 7.45 15.91 5.05
N TYR A 153 7.39 14.60 4.84
CA TYR A 153 6.76 13.67 5.80
C TYR A 153 7.61 12.43 6.14
N GLY A 154 8.78 12.27 5.49
CA GLY A 154 9.63 11.07 5.58
C GLY A 154 10.03 10.59 6.98
N PRO A 155 10.25 11.46 7.99
CA PRO A 155 10.55 11.01 9.36
C PRO A 155 9.45 10.15 10.01
N ALA A 156 8.18 10.32 9.61
CA ALA A 156 7.05 9.60 10.21
C ALA A 156 6.94 8.14 9.73
N GLY A 157 7.20 7.87 8.45
CA GLY A 157 6.81 6.62 7.79
C GLY A 157 7.88 5.55 7.64
N ARG A 158 8.60 5.21 8.72
CA ARG A 158 9.62 4.13 8.68
C ARG A 158 9.05 2.80 8.17
N LYS A 159 7.81 2.47 8.54
CA LYS A 159 7.12 1.23 8.10
C LYS A 159 6.84 1.23 6.59
N GLN A 160 6.58 2.40 6.01
CA GLN A 160 6.26 2.54 4.59
C GLN A 160 7.51 2.68 3.70
N ARG A 161 8.72 2.83 4.28
CA ARG A 161 9.94 3.07 3.50
C ARG A 161 10.19 2.02 2.43
N GLY A 162 9.86 0.76 2.70
CA GLY A 162 10.08 -0.33 1.76
C GLY A 162 9.25 -0.22 0.48
N ARG A 163 7.99 0.23 0.54
CA ARG A 163 7.17 0.45 -0.66
C ARG A 163 7.61 1.66 -1.49
N PHE A 164 8.15 2.69 -0.84
CA PHE A 164 8.77 3.82 -1.55
C PHE A 164 10.01 3.34 -2.31
N LEU A 165 10.86 2.52 -1.69
CA LEU A 165 12.02 1.92 -2.34
C LEU A 165 11.64 1.02 -3.52
N ASN A 166 10.56 0.23 -3.40
CA ASN A 166 10.03 -0.55 -4.51
C ASN A 166 9.63 0.35 -5.69
N LEU A 167 8.87 1.41 -5.43
CA LEU A 167 8.45 2.33 -6.49
C LEU A 167 9.64 3.06 -7.12
N GLU A 168 10.60 3.55 -6.32
CA GLU A 168 11.85 4.13 -6.85
C GLU A 168 12.63 3.13 -7.72
N ALA A 169 12.68 1.86 -7.33
CA ALA A 169 13.33 0.80 -8.09
C ALA A 169 12.59 0.47 -9.39
N ARG A 170 11.25 0.52 -9.41
CA ARG A 170 10.45 0.41 -10.65
C ARG A 170 10.80 1.52 -11.63
N LEU A 171 10.86 2.77 -11.16
CA LEU A 171 11.22 3.92 -12.00
C LEU A 171 12.66 3.79 -12.52
N ASP A 172 13.59 3.27 -11.71
CA ASP A 172 14.96 3.00 -12.17
C ASP A 172 15.01 1.93 -13.26
N LEU A 173 14.16 0.90 -13.22
CA LEU A 173 14.05 -0.08 -14.30
C LEU A 173 13.52 0.54 -15.59
N GLU A 174 12.53 1.43 -15.49
CA GLU A 174 11.98 2.16 -16.64
C GLU A 174 13.04 3.04 -17.31
N ASP A 175 13.95 3.62 -16.52
CA ASP A 175 15.11 4.38 -17.01
C ASP A 175 16.28 3.49 -17.47
N GLY A 176 16.15 2.15 -17.42
CA GLY A 176 17.22 1.21 -17.78
C GLY A 176 18.34 1.05 -16.74
N ASN A 177 18.20 1.66 -15.57
CA ASN A 177 19.18 1.67 -14.49
C ASN A 177 19.07 0.42 -13.59
N ALA A 178 19.28 -0.77 -14.17
CA ALA A 178 19.07 -2.06 -13.50
C ALA A 178 19.87 -2.22 -12.18
N ALA A 179 21.13 -1.77 -12.14
CA ALA A 179 21.95 -1.87 -10.93
C ALA A 179 21.40 -1.01 -9.77
N SER A 180 20.90 0.19 -10.08
CA SER A 180 20.25 1.07 -9.09
C SER A 180 18.94 0.45 -8.61
N ALA A 181 18.12 -0.06 -9.53
CA ALA A 181 16.88 -0.75 -9.21
C ALA A 181 17.12 -1.94 -8.27
N LEU A 182 18.10 -2.80 -8.57
CA LEU A 182 18.45 -3.94 -7.73
C LEU A 182 18.85 -3.51 -6.31
N THR A 183 19.65 -2.46 -6.20
CA THR A 183 20.09 -1.92 -4.90
C THR A 183 18.91 -1.43 -4.08
N LYS A 184 18.03 -0.61 -4.69
CA LYS A 184 16.85 -0.07 -4.02
C LYS A 184 15.84 -1.17 -3.66
N ALA A 185 15.58 -2.13 -4.56
CA ALA A 185 14.66 -3.24 -4.30
C ALA A 185 15.15 -4.17 -3.18
N ARG A 186 16.47 -4.42 -3.06
CA ARG A 186 17.04 -5.16 -1.92
C ARG A 186 16.90 -4.41 -0.59
N GLN A 187 17.09 -3.10 -0.60
CA GLN A 187 16.83 -2.26 0.58
C GLN A 187 15.33 -2.27 0.94
N GLY A 188 14.46 -2.20 -0.08
CA GLY A 188 13.01 -2.27 0.05
C GLY A 188 12.57 -3.58 0.66
N LEU A 189 13.08 -4.71 0.16
CA LEU A 189 12.83 -6.06 0.68
C LEU A 189 13.13 -6.13 2.18
N LYS A 190 14.31 -5.68 2.60
CA LYS A 190 14.71 -5.67 4.01
C LYS A 190 13.79 -4.82 4.89
N ALA A 191 13.32 -3.68 4.38
CA ALA A 191 12.40 -2.80 5.10
C ALA A 191 10.98 -3.40 5.18
N ASN A 192 10.49 -4.01 4.10
CA ASN A 192 9.18 -4.65 4.02
C ASN A 192 9.08 -5.89 4.89
N GLN A 193 10.13 -6.72 4.95
CA GLN A 193 10.21 -7.89 5.83
C GLN A 193 10.12 -7.52 7.32
N ARG A 194 10.75 -6.40 7.72
CA ARG A 194 10.67 -5.90 9.12
C ARG A 194 9.28 -5.37 9.49
N SER A 195 8.47 -5.03 8.50
CA SER A 195 7.15 -4.41 8.70
C SER A 195 5.99 -5.38 8.38
N ASP A 196 6.27 -6.67 8.12
CA ASP A 196 5.33 -7.72 7.67
C ASP A 196 4.41 -7.31 6.49
N HIS A 197 4.92 -6.45 5.60
CA HIS A 197 4.19 -6.02 4.40
C HIS A 197 4.33 -7.06 3.28
N ARG A 198 3.66 -8.21 3.42
CA ARG A 198 3.83 -9.38 2.52
C ARG A 198 3.62 -9.07 1.03
N ARG A 199 2.68 -8.18 0.70
CA ARG A 199 2.45 -7.72 -0.69
C ARG A 199 3.67 -7.00 -1.26
N GLU A 200 4.28 -6.15 -0.44
CA GLU A 200 5.47 -5.37 -0.82
C GLU A 200 6.73 -6.22 -0.83
N VAL A 201 6.81 -7.28 0.00
CA VAL A 201 7.88 -8.28 -0.07
C VAL A 201 7.85 -9.01 -1.42
N ALA A 202 6.66 -9.43 -1.88
CA ALA A 202 6.51 -10.06 -3.19
C ALA A 202 6.90 -9.10 -4.32
N ASP A 203 6.50 -7.83 -4.22
CA ASP A 203 6.88 -6.81 -5.21
C ASP A 203 8.39 -6.52 -5.24
N SER A 204 9.05 -6.44 -4.08
CA SER A 204 10.51 -6.34 -4.01
C SER A 204 11.19 -7.50 -4.75
N HIS A 205 10.72 -8.74 -4.56
CA HIS A 205 11.23 -9.91 -5.27
C HIS A 205 11.03 -9.82 -6.78
N ARG A 206 9.85 -9.39 -7.24
CA ARG A 206 9.57 -9.19 -8.67
C ARG A 206 10.49 -8.14 -9.30
N ILE A 207 10.71 -7.02 -8.63
CA ILE A 207 11.61 -5.96 -9.11
C ILE A 207 13.06 -6.45 -9.14
N ILE A 208 13.50 -7.20 -8.12
CA ILE A 208 14.82 -7.86 -8.12
C ILE A 208 14.96 -8.77 -9.33
N GLY A 209 13.96 -9.61 -9.62
CA GLY A 209 13.95 -10.50 -10.78
C GLY A 209 14.08 -9.72 -12.10
N ARG A 210 13.29 -8.65 -12.26
CA ARG A 210 13.35 -7.79 -13.45
C ARG A 210 14.70 -7.10 -13.62
N ALA A 211 15.35 -6.70 -12.52
CA ALA A 211 16.67 -6.06 -12.56
C ALA A 211 17.80 -7.03 -12.93
N LEU A 212 17.71 -8.29 -12.50
CA LEU A 212 18.76 -9.28 -12.70
C LEU A 212 18.87 -9.78 -14.15
N ILE A 213 17.76 -9.79 -14.91
CA ILE A 213 17.76 -10.19 -16.34
C ILE A 213 18.75 -9.35 -17.17
N PRO A 214 18.62 -8.01 -17.27
CA PRO A 214 19.54 -7.19 -18.06
C PRO A 214 20.96 -7.13 -17.45
N MET A 215 21.13 -7.54 -16.20
CA MET A 215 22.44 -7.68 -15.55
C MET A 215 23.14 -9.01 -15.88
N GLY A 216 22.51 -9.89 -16.67
CA GLY A 216 23.11 -11.15 -17.09
C GLY A 216 23.02 -12.28 -16.05
N ASP A 217 22.12 -12.17 -15.07
CA ASP A 217 21.89 -13.21 -14.06
C ASP A 217 20.45 -13.74 -14.11
N PRO A 218 20.06 -14.45 -15.20
CA PRO A 218 18.72 -14.99 -15.35
C PRO A 218 18.40 -16.10 -14.33
N SER A 219 19.41 -16.78 -13.79
CA SER A 219 19.22 -17.81 -12.75
C SER A 219 18.73 -17.19 -11.43
N ALA A 220 19.42 -16.15 -10.93
CA ALA A 220 18.96 -15.43 -9.75
C ALA A 220 17.64 -14.68 -10.02
N ALA A 221 17.42 -14.21 -11.25
CA ALA A 221 16.14 -13.63 -11.64
C ALA A 221 14.98 -14.62 -11.47
N HIS A 222 15.15 -15.86 -11.97
CA HIS A 222 14.17 -16.92 -11.84
C HIS A 222 13.86 -17.26 -10.37
N GLN A 223 14.88 -17.31 -9.51
CA GLN A 223 14.69 -17.51 -8.07
C GLN A 223 13.88 -16.37 -7.45
N ALA A 224 14.16 -15.12 -7.81
CA ALA A 224 13.43 -13.97 -7.31
C ALA A 224 11.95 -14.01 -7.73
N PHE A 225 11.64 -14.33 -8.99
CA PHE A 225 10.25 -14.51 -9.43
C PHE A 225 9.56 -15.71 -8.77
N THR A 226 10.30 -16.77 -8.45
CA THR A 226 9.76 -17.92 -7.70
C THR A 226 9.30 -17.47 -6.30
N SER A 227 10.12 -16.70 -5.59
CA SER A 227 9.75 -16.13 -4.28
C SER A 227 8.53 -15.21 -4.36
N ALA A 228 8.45 -14.36 -5.39
CA ALA A 228 7.28 -13.50 -5.62
C ALA A 228 6.01 -14.34 -5.85
N LEU A 229 6.09 -15.34 -6.74
CA LEU A 229 5.00 -16.24 -7.09
C LEU A 229 4.44 -16.99 -5.88
N GLU A 230 5.29 -17.51 -5.00
CA GLU A 230 4.88 -18.20 -3.79
C GLU A 230 4.09 -17.28 -2.84
N LEU A 231 4.54 -16.03 -2.69
CA LEU A 231 3.89 -15.05 -1.84
C LEU A 231 2.55 -14.58 -2.43
N ASP A 232 2.49 -14.30 -3.73
CA ASP A 232 1.25 -13.82 -4.35
C ASP A 232 0.20 -14.92 -4.50
N ARG A 233 0.61 -16.19 -4.64
CA ARG A 233 -0.30 -17.35 -4.51
C ARG A 233 -0.92 -17.45 -3.13
N LYS A 234 -0.10 -17.37 -2.08
CA LYS A 234 -0.58 -17.42 -0.68
C LYS A 234 -1.51 -16.25 -0.34
N GLN A 235 -1.35 -15.12 -1.03
CA GLN A 235 -2.15 -13.91 -0.83
C GLN A 235 -3.38 -13.82 -1.75
N GLY A 236 -3.59 -14.81 -2.63
CA GLY A 236 -4.74 -14.80 -3.56
C GLY A 236 -4.70 -13.63 -4.54
N ARG A 237 -3.52 -13.29 -5.09
CA ARG A 237 -3.33 -12.16 -6.00
C ARG A 237 -3.09 -12.65 -7.44
N PRO A 238 -4.15 -13.06 -8.15
CA PRO A 238 -3.99 -13.75 -9.43
C PRO A 238 -3.32 -12.89 -10.51
N ASP A 239 -3.57 -11.59 -10.56
CA ASP A 239 -2.91 -10.71 -11.54
C ASP A 239 -1.38 -10.69 -11.33
N LYS A 240 -0.94 -10.69 -10.07
CA LYS A 240 0.49 -10.74 -9.73
C LYS A 240 1.12 -12.10 -9.96
N VAL A 241 0.34 -13.18 -9.80
CA VAL A 241 0.76 -14.52 -10.23
C VAL A 241 1.06 -14.56 -11.73
N VAL A 242 0.28 -13.86 -12.57
CA VAL A 242 0.56 -13.74 -14.01
C VAL A 242 1.87 -12.98 -14.25
N ASP A 243 2.05 -11.83 -13.60
CA ASP A 243 3.28 -11.03 -13.69
C ASP A 243 4.54 -11.84 -13.35
N ASP A 244 4.47 -12.65 -12.28
CA ASP A 244 5.58 -13.48 -11.82
C ASP A 244 5.92 -14.60 -12.81
N LEU A 245 4.90 -15.27 -13.36
CA LEU A 245 5.09 -16.32 -14.36
C LEU A 245 5.67 -15.77 -15.67
N LEU A 246 5.22 -14.58 -16.09
CA LEU A 246 5.83 -13.88 -17.21
C LEU A 246 7.27 -13.47 -16.93
N GLY A 247 7.57 -13.06 -15.70
CA GLY A 247 8.93 -12.80 -15.22
C GLY A 247 9.82 -14.04 -15.34
N MET A 248 9.35 -15.19 -14.85
CA MET A 248 10.05 -16.48 -14.99
C MET A 248 10.27 -16.83 -16.46
N ALA A 249 9.26 -16.64 -17.32
CA ALA A 249 9.36 -16.92 -18.75
C ALA A 249 10.44 -16.06 -19.43
N ARG A 250 10.50 -14.76 -19.09
CA ARG A 250 11.56 -13.83 -19.56
C ARG A 250 12.94 -14.24 -19.04
N ALA A 251 13.05 -14.66 -17.78
CA ALA A 251 14.30 -15.15 -17.21
C ALA A 251 14.80 -16.43 -17.92
N SER A 252 13.92 -17.42 -18.14
CA SER A 252 14.26 -18.65 -18.87
C SER A 252 14.63 -18.36 -20.33
N GLN A 253 13.98 -17.40 -21.00
CA GLN A 253 14.36 -16.98 -22.34
C GLN A 253 15.78 -16.38 -22.34
N ALA A 254 16.09 -15.48 -21.40
CA ALA A 254 17.42 -14.90 -21.25
C ALA A 254 18.50 -15.93 -20.87
N ALA A 255 18.13 -17.01 -20.19
CA ALA A 255 19.01 -18.15 -19.92
C ALA A 255 19.26 -19.07 -21.13
N GLY A 256 18.59 -18.85 -22.27
CA GLY A 256 18.68 -19.75 -23.42
C GLY A 256 17.87 -21.03 -23.27
N ASN A 257 16.86 -21.05 -22.39
CA ASN A 257 16.00 -22.20 -22.11
C ASN A 257 14.58 -22.00 -22.69
N PRO A 258 14.38 -22.11 -24.01
CA PRO A 258 13.10 -21.79 -24.63
C PRO A 258 11.97 -22.75 -24.23
N ALA A 259 12.29 -24.01 -23.87
CA ALA A 259 11.29 -24.96 -23.36
C ALA A 259 10.70 -24.52 -22.01
N GLU A 260 11.53 -24.09 -21.07
CA GLU A 260 11.09 -23.56 -19.78
C GLU A 260 10.35 -22.24 -19.94
N ALA A 261 10.84 -21.36 -20.82
CA ALA A 261 10.17 -20.09 -21.12
C ALA A 261 8.74 -20.33 -21.64
N ARG A 262 8.57 -21.31 -22.54
CA ARG A 262 7.26 -21.70 -23.06
C ARG A 262 6.36 -22.26 -21.97
N ALA A 263 6.86 -23.16 -21.13
CA ALA A 263 6.10 -23.73 -20.02
C ALA A 263 5.65 -22.66 -19.00
N ALA A 264 6.51 -21.71 -18.67
CA ALA A 264 6.17 -20.60 -17.78
C ALA A 264 5.11 -19.66 -18.39
N ALA A 265 5.23 -19.34 -19.68
CA ALA A 265 4.24 -18.54 -20.39
C ALA A 265 2.89 -19.26 -20.54
N ASP A 266 2.88 -20.57 -20.78
CA ASP A 266 1.64 -21.37 -20.81
C ASP A 266 0.93 -21.35 -19.45
N ARG A 267 1.68 -21.43 -18.35
CA ARG A 267 1.13 -21.26 -16.99
C ARG A 267 0.58 -19.85 -16.76
N ALA A 268 1.23 -18.82 -17.29
CA ALA A 268 0.75 -17.44 -17.19
C ALA A 268 -0.60 -17.26 -17.91
N ILE A 269 -0.76 -17.86 -19.10
CA ILE A 269 -2.03 -17.86 -19.85
C ILE A 269 -3.14 -18.55 -19.05
N ILE A 270 -2.86 -19.70 -18.44
CA ILE A 270 -3.83 -20.42 -17.60
C ILE A 270 -4.23 -19.57 -16.40
N ALA A 271 -3.27 -18.97 -15.69
CA ALA A 271 -3.53 -18.11 -14.55
C ALA A 271 -4.40 -16.90 -14.92
N ALA A 272 -4.11 -16.23 -16.05
CA ALA A 272 -4.87 -15.07 -16.52
C ALA A 272 -6.31 -15.43 -16.93
N ARG A 273 -6.53 -16.63 -17.50
CA ARG A 273 -7.88 -17.13 -17.79
C ARG A 273 -8.67 -17.37 -16.51
N SER A 274 -8.07 -18.03 -15.53
CA SER A 274 -8.72 -18.31 -14.25
C SER A 274 -9.03 -17.05 -13.45
N SER A 275 -8.32 -15.95 -13.70
CA SER A 275 -8.55 -14.66 -13.04
C SER A 275 -9.50 -13.73 -13.79
N GLY A 276 -9.97 -14.13 -14.97
CA GLY A 276 -10.82 -13.28 -15.81
C GLY A 276 -10.11 -12.02 -16.31
N ASN A 277 -8.79 -12.05 -16.48
CA ASN A 277 -7.99 -10.90 -16.95
C ASN A 277 -7.59 -11.07 -18.43
N PRO A 278 -8.43 -10.58 -19.39
CA PRO A 278 -8.18 -10.76 -20.81
C PRO A 278 -6.94 -9.99 -21.31
N ALA A 279 -6.61 -8.86 -20.69
CA ALA A 279 -5.42 -8.08 -21.05
C ALA A 279 -4.14 -8.85 -20.73
N ALA A 280 -4.04 -9.41 -19.51
CA ALA A 280 -2.92 -10.23 -19.09
C ALA A 280 -2.85 -11.54 -19.90
N GLN A 281 -3.99 -12.14 -20.24
CA GLN A 281 -4.02 -13.31 -21.13
C GLN A 281 -3.46 -12.98 -22.52
N ALA A 282 -3.85 -11.83 -23.08
CA ALA A 282 -3.36 -11.38 -24.39
C ALA A 282 -1.85 -11.11 -24.36
N GLU A 283 -1.34 -10.47 -23.30
CA GLU A 283 0.10 -10.27 -23.10
C GLU A 283 0.84 -11.61 -23.06
N ALA A 284 0.41 -12.54 -22.20
CA ALA A 284 1.05 -13.84 -22.05
C ALA A 284 1.01 -14.65 -23.35
N THR A 285 -0.09 -14.59 -24.09
CA THR A 285 -0.22 -15.25 -25.41
C THR A 285 0.73 -14.65 -26.43
N ARG A 286 0.84 -13.31 -26.50
CA ARG A 286 1.79 -12.63 -27.41
C ARG A 286 3.23 -12.98 -27.07
N PHE A 287 3.57 -13.03 -25.78
CA PHE A 287 4.89 -13.46 -25.35
C PHE A 287 5.16 -14.90 -25.79
N ARG A 288 4.22 -15.82 -25.52
CA ARG A 288 4.33 -17.24 -25.88
C ARG A 288 4.52 -17.50 -27.38
N GLN A 289 3.94 -16.67 -28.23
CA GLN A 289 4.05 -16.75 -29.70
C GLN A 289 5.40 -16.26 -30.24
N ARG A 290 6.15 -15.47 -29.46
CA ARG A 290 7.46 -14.91 -29.84
C ARG A 290 8.65 -15.77 -29.40
N LEU A 291 8.42 -16.83 -28.62
CA LEU A 291 9.41 -17.79 -28.11
C LEU A 291 9.66 -18.95 -29.09
#